data_AF-A0A444USI1-F1
#
_entry.id   AF-A0A444USI1-F1
#
_cell.length_a   1.000
_cell.length_b   1.000
_cell.length_c   1.000
_cell.angle_alpha   90.00
_cell.angle_beta   90.00
_cell.angle_gamma   90.00
#
_symmetry.space_group_name_H-M   'P 1'
#
loop_
_entity.id
_entity.type
_entity.pdbx_description
1 polymer ?
#
loop_
_entity_poly.entity_id
_entity_poly.type
_entity_poly.pdbx_seq_one_letter_code
_entity_poly.pdbx_strand_id
1 'polypeptide(L)'
;MARDKLLGKSGVFQKSISTGGNGLPKLLQKAHSCLTYSSLCLPEDIAARGVEDIPCYYYRQDGMKLWKTIKWFVEEMIKYYYPSDRDVIKDTELQDWAKEIFSNGFLNRKESGIPESFRTVHELIKFLTMVLYTCSVQHNAVNGGQFDFAAWMPNASPTLRRPPPSFVGGTTQQDILESIADVGSTVRTLAAVWLLSRNSDDFHKQYKMHCKESLGDIVLLQLPHRAKPPDTHASVSDTLSLEVKSAQCPLALVYNTCNMLNQRSVPHRRGPAAHCKLASQYRKCHVTSVRVVF
;
A
#
# COMPACT_ATOMS: atom_id res chain seq x y z
N MET A 1 -1.72 16.68 11.62
CA MET A 1 -0.44 15.99 11.91
C MET A 1 0.57 16.12 10.76
N ALA A 2 0.43 15.44 9.62
CA ALA A 2 1.44 15.49 8.55
C ALA A 2 1.69 16.91 8.01
N ARG A 3 0.62 17.67 7.72
CA ARG A 3 0.70 19.07 7.25
C ARG A 3 1.52 19.97 8.18
N ASP A 4 1.46 19.72 9.49
CA ASP A 4 2.07 20.60 10.49
C ASP A 4 3.46 20.11 10.91
N LYS A 5 3.60 18.80 11.15
CA LYS A 5 4.78 18.19 11.76
C LYS A 5 5.76 17.61 10.75
N LEU A 6 5.30 17.22 9.56
CA LEU A 6 6.14 16.61 8.52
C LEU A 6 6.44 17.60 7.38
N LEU A 7 5.38 18.20 6.84
CA LEU A 7 5.44 19.08 5.66
C LEU A 7 5.53 20.57 6.02
N GLY A 8 5.25 20.92 7.27
CA GLY A 8 5.23 22.30 7.76
C GLY A 8 6.63 22.93 7.85
N LYS A 9 6.68 24.23 8.16
CA LYS A 9 7.91 25.04 8.22
C LYS A 9 8.99 24.51 9.18
N SER A 10 8.62 23.71 10.17
CA SER A 10 9.54 23.09 11.13
C SER A 10 9.67 21.57 10.95
N GLY A 11 9.04 21.02 9.91
CA GLY A 11 8.98 19.59 9.63
C GLY A 11 10.23 19.03 8.95
N VAL A 12 10.26 17.70 8.80
CA VAL A 12 11.41 16.95 8.27
C VAL A 12 11.72 17.36 6.83
N PHE A 13 10.70 17.59 6.00
CA PHE A 13 10.91 18.01 4.61
C PHE A 13 11.71 19.31 4.53
N GLN A 14 11.31 20.32 5.29
CA GLN A 14 12.01 21.61 5.33
C GLN A 14 13.45 21.50 5.83
N LYS A 15 13.72 20.59 6.78
CA LYS A 15 15.00 20.51 7.51
C LYS A 15 16.03 19.56 6.90
N SER A 16 15.60 18.62 6.07
CA SER A 16 16.44 17.47 5.69
C SER A 16 16.25 16.99 4.25
N ILE A 17 15.21 17.42 3.54
CA ILE A 17 14.87 16.90 2.20
C ILE A 17 15.03 18.01 1.16
N SER A 18 15.70 17.71 0.05
CA SER A 18 16.02 18.68 -1.02
C SER A 18 14.79 19.34 -1.65
N THR A 19 13.66 18.62 -1.69
CA THR A 19 12.38 19.14 -2.17
C THR A 19 11.60 19.93 -1.12
N GLY A 20 12.15 20.11 0.09
CA GLY A 20 11.55 20.91 1.15
C GLY A 20 11.25 22.37 0.77
N GLY A 21 10.50 23.07 1.62
CA GLY A 21 10.14 24.46 1.42
C GLY A 21 9.32 24.68 0.16
N ASN A 22 9.78 25.57 -0.72
CA ASN A 22 9.04 25.95 -1.93
C ASN A 22 9.03 24.87 -3.02
N GLY A 23 9.90 23.85 -2.92
CA GLY A 23 9.93 22.73 -3.86
C GLY A 23 8.71 21.82 -3.73
N LEU A 24 8.28 21.55 -2.50
CA LEU A 24 7.27 20.55 -2.20
C LEU A 24 5.90 20.94 -2.79
N PRO A 25 5.37 22.17 -2.61
CA PRO A 25 4.12 22.57 -3.25
C PRO A 25 4.17 22.45 -4.77
N LYS A 26 5.29 22.82 -5.41
CA LYS A 26 5.45 22.72 -6.87
C LYS A 26 5.45 21.26 -7.33
N LEU A 27 6.14 20.39 -6.61
CA LEU A 27 6.16 18.95 -6.89
C LEU A 27 4.76 18.35 -6.77
N LEU A 28 4.05 18.65 -5.67
CA LEU A 28 2.69 18.16 -5.45
C LEU A 28 1.70 18.68 -6.49
N GLN A 29 1.81 19.96 -6.87
CA GLN A 29 0.98 20.55 -7.93
C GLN A 29 1.22 19.87 -9.27
N LYS A 30 2.49 19.64 -9.64
CA LYS A 30 2.84 18.93 -10.88
C LYS A 30 2.37 17.47 -10.84
N ALA A 31 2.58 16.77 -9.73
CA ALA A 31 2.12 15.39 -9.56
C ALA A 31 0.59 15.29 -9.68
N HIS A 32 -0.15 16.18 -9.01
CA HIS A 32 -1.62 16.23 -9.12
C HIS A 32 -2.06 16.50 -10.56
N SER A 33 -1.39 17.42 -11.27
CA SER A 33 -1.69 17.68 -12.69
C SER A 33 -1.48 16.48 -13.61
N CYS A 34 -0.61 15.53 -13.23
CA CYS A 34 -0.35 14.32 -14.01
C CYS A 34 -1.14 13.10 -13.51
N LEU A 35 -1.86 13.21 -12.39
CA LEU A 35 -2.61 12.11 -11.80
C LEU A 35 -3.84 11.76 -12.66
N THR A 36 -3.96 10.49 -12.99
CA THR A 36 -5.09 9.95 -13.76
C THR A 36 -5.73 8.77 -13.04
N TYR A 37 -7.01 8.53 -13.31
CA TYR A 37 -7.72 7.39 -12.76
C TYR A 37 -7.11 6.04 -13.18
N SER A 38 -6.63 5.94 -14.42
CA SER A 38 -5.93 4.76 -14.91
C SER A 38 -4.62 4.51 -14.17
N SER A 39 -3.87 5.57 -13.81
CA SER A 39 -2.65 5.43 -13.01
C SER A 39 -2.90 4.93 -11.57
N LEU A 40 -4.13 5.04 -11.08
CA LEU A 40 -4.54 4.49 -9.78
C LEU A 40 -5.05 3.05 -9.89
N CYS A 41 -5.31 2.57 -11.10
CA CYS A 41 -5.76 1.20 -11.36
C CYS A 41 -4.57 0.34 -11.75
N LEU A 42 -4.09 -0.52 -10.84
CA LEU A 42 -2.82 -1.26 -11.03
C LEU A 42 -2.72 -1.98 -12.39
N PRO A 43 -3.74 -2.72 -12.88
CA PRO A 43 -3.64 -3.37 -14.19
C PRO A 43 -3.40 -2.39 -15.34
N GLU A 44 -4.07 -1.23 -15.31
CA GLU A 44 -3.94 -0.19 -16.32
C GLU A 44 -2.59 0.52 -16.22
N ASP A 45 -2.11 0.80 -15.02
CA ASP A 45 -0.77 1.36 -14.79
C ASP A 45 0.35 0.42 -15.27
N ILE A 46 0.24 -0.88 -14.98
CA ILE A 46 1.22 -1.89 -15.43
C ILE A 46 1.26 -1.99 -16.96
N ALA A 47 0.10 -2.01 -17.61
CA ALA A 47 0.00 -2.04 -19.07
C ALA A 47 0.53 -0.74 -19.69
N ALA A 48 0.13 0.42 -19.16
CA ALA A 48 0.56 1.73 -19.67
C ALA A 48 2.09 1.94 -19.61
N ARG A 49 2.75 1.33 -18.62
CA ARG A 49 4.22 1.36 -18.50
C ARG A 49 4.94 0.31 -19.36
N GLY A 50 4.21 -0.63 -19.97
CA GLY A 50 4.79 -1.68 -20.81
C GLY A 50 5.60 -2.71 -20.03
N VAL A 51 5.20 -3.01 -18.79
CA VAL A 51 5.97 -3.83 -17.84
C VAL A 51 5.27 -5.14 -17.44
N GLU A 52 4.31 -5.59 -18.25
CA GLU A 52 3.51 -6.80 -18.01
C GLU A 52 4.35 -8.08 -17.98
N ASP A 53 5.36 -8.17 -18.85
CA ASP A 53 6.12 -9.40 -19.06
C ASP A 53 7.53 -9.40 -18.43
N ILE A 54 7.89 -8.32 -17.71
CA ILE A 54 9.21 -8.23 -17.06
C ILE A 54 9.35 -9.37 -16.02
N PRO A 55 10.39 -10.21 -16.10
CA PRO A 55 10.61 -11.28 -15.12
C PRO A 55 10.99 -10.68 -13.75
N CYS A 56 10.74 -11.42 -12.67
CA CYS A 56 11.09 -11.01 -11.31
C CYS A 56 10.51 -9.66 -10.84
N TYR A 57 9.42 -9.18 -11.45
CA TYR A 57 8.74 -7.96 -11.01
C TYR A 57 7.72 -8.27 -9.90
N TYR A 58 8.21 -8.49 -8.67
CA TYR A 58 7.38 -9.00 -7.56
C TYR A 58 6.26 -8.05 -7.11
N TYR A 59 6.48 -6.72 -7.16
CA TYR A 59 5.40 -5.74 -6.94
C TYR A 59 4.22 -5.96 -7.88
N ARG A 60 4.47 -6.15 -9.19
CA ARG A 60 3.42 -6.46 -10.16
C ARG A 60 2.75 -7.78 -9.81
N GLN A 61 3.52 -8.83 -9.61
CA GLN A 61 2.98 -10.18 -9.39
C GLN A 61 2.05 -10.23 -8.18
N ASP A 62 2.52 -9.75 -7.02
CA ASP A 62 1.76 -9.76 -5.78
C ASP A 62 0.62 -8.73 -5.83
N GLY A 63 0.89 -7.54 -6.37
CA GLY A 63 -0.10 -6.49 -6.53
C GLY A 63 -1.27 -6.91 -7.41
N MET A 64 -1.03 -7.60 -8.53
CA MET A 64 -2.08 -8.06 -9.45
C MET A 64 -2.96 -9.14 -8.82
N LYS A 65 -2.37 -10.06 -8.04
CA LYS A 65 -3.14 -11.04 -7.26
C LYS A 65 -4.05 -10.35 -6.25
N LEU A 66 -3.50 -9.41 -5.48
CA LEU A 66 -4.25 -8.64 -4.47
C LEU A 66 -5.34 -7.77 -5.11
N TRP A 67 -5.05 -7.12 -6.24
CA TRP A 67 -6.03 -6.36 -7.01
C TRP A 67 -7.21 -7.23 -7.44
N LYS A 68 -6.93 -8.41 -8.03
CA LYS A 68 -7.97 -9.36 -8.45
C LYS A 68 -8.84 -9.79 -7.27
N THR A 69 -8.23 -10.06 -6.13
CA THR A 69 -8.93 -10.45 -4.92
C THR A 69 -9.83 -9.34 -4.37
N ILE A 70 -9.30 -8.11 -4.25
CA ILE A 70 -10.10 -6.96 -3.81
C ILE A 70 -11.26 -6.71 -4.77
N LYS A 71 -11.00 -6.79 -6.08
CA LYS A 71 -12.04 -6.65 -7.10
C LYS A 71 -13.16 -7.67 -6.93
N TRP A 72 -12.81 -8.94 -6.73
CA TRP A 72 -13.80 -9.99 -6.49
C TRP A 72 -14.66 -9.70 -5.25
N PHE A 73 -14.02 -9.31 -4.13
CA PHE A 73 -14.75 -8.95 -2.91
C PHE A 73 -15.72 -7.77 -3.14
N VAL A 74 -15.25 -6.70 -3.80
CA VAL A 74 -16.08 -5.54 -4.15
C VAL A 74 -17.21 -5.96 -5.08
N GLU A 75 -16.94 -6.83 -6.05
CA GLU A 75 -17.93 -7.29 -7.02
C GLU A 75 -19.07 -8.07 -6.35
N GLU A 76 -18.76 -9.02 -5.47
CA GLU A 76 -19.78 -9.75 -4.69
C GLU A 76 -20.62 -8.80 -3.83
N MET A 77 -19.97 -7.81 -3.23
CA MET A 77 -20.63 -6.80 -2.42
C MET A 77 -21.57 -5.92 -3.20
N ILE A 78 -21.06 -5.30 -4.27
CA ILE A 78 -21.81 -4.31 -5.02
C ILE A 78 -22.95 -4.94 -5.79
N LYS A 79 -22.78 -6.16 -6.32
CA LYS A 79 -23.90 -6.87 -6.98
C LYS A 79 -25.03 -7.26 -6.02
N TYR A 80 -24.74 -7.42 -4.74
CA TYR A 80 -25.77 -7.69 -3.74
C TYR A 80 -26.64 -6.46 -3.47
N TYR A 81 -26.04 -5.28 -3.30
CA TYR A 81 -26.77 -4.03 -3.00
C TYR A 81 -27.28 -3.29 -4.25
N TYR A 82 -26.62 -3.45 -5.39
CA TYR A 82 -26.97 -2.84 -6.67
C TYR A 82 -27.14 -3.93 -7.75
N PRO A 83 -28.31 -4.60 -7.80
CA PRO A 83 -28.57 -5.65 -8.78
C PRO A 83 -28.55 -5.18 -10.23
N SER A 84 -28.73 -3.88 -10.48
CA SER A 84 -28.75 -3.30 -11.81
C SER A 84 -28.12 -1.90 -11.85
N ASP A 85 -27.70 -1.49 -13.06
CA ASP A 85 -27.19 -0.14 -13.32
C ASP A 85 -28.20 0.97 -12.93
N ARG A 86 -29.50 0.66 -13.01
CA ARG A 86 -30.57 1.58 -12.62
C ARG A 86 -30.49 1.92 -11.12
N ASP A 87 -30.09 0.97 -10.29
CA ASP A 87 -30.00 1.18 -8.84
C ASP A 87 -28.81 2.10 -8.52
N VAL A 88 -27.68 1.95 -9.23
CA VAL A 88 -26.53 2.85 -9.13
C VAL A 88 -26.90 4.28 -9.57
N ILE A 89 -27.59 4.42 -10.71
CA ILE A 89 -27.97 5.73 -11.25
C ILE A 89 -28.93 6.48 -10.32
N LYS A 90 -29.81 5.76 -9.62
CA LYS A 90 -30.83 6.35 -8.74
C LYS A 90 -30.29 6.77 -7.38
N ASP A 91 -29.14 6.25 -6.97
CA ASP A 91 -28.55 6.53 -5.67
C ASP A 91 -27.93 7.94 -5.66
N THR A 92 -28.69 8.92 -5.20
CA THR A 92 -28.28 10.33 -5.20
C THR A 92 -27.09 10.58 -4.29
N GLU A 93 -26.98 9.87 -3.16
CA GLU A 93 -25.85 10.02 -2.23
C GLU A 93 -24.56 9.52 -2.88
N LEU A 94 -24.63 8.39 -3.59
CA LEU A 94 -23.50 7.86 -4.35
C LEU A 94 -23.06 8.81 -5.48
N GLN A 95 -24.01 9.41 -6.19
CA GLN A 95 -23.69 10.37 -7.25
C GLN A 95 -23.06 11.65 -6.69
N ASP A 96 -23.59 12.18 -5.58
CA ASP A 96 -23.04 13.37 -4.91
C ASP A 96 -21.63 13.09 -4.36
N TRP A 97 -21.39 11.90 -3.83
CA TRP A 97 -20.06 11.46 -3.40
C TRP A 97 -19.05 11.41 -4.55
N ALA A 98 -19.42 10.83 -5.69
CA ALA A 98 -18.56 10.80 -6.89
C ALA A 98 -18.22 12.23 -7.36
N LYS A 99 -19.23 13.10 -7.37
CA LYS A 99 -19.08 14.50 -7.75
C LYS A 99 -18.20 15.28 -6.77
N GLU A 100 -18.30 15.04 -5.47
CA GLU A 100 -17.45 15.67 -4.46
C GLU A 100 -15.98 15.29 -4.67
N ILE A 101 -15.69 14.01 -4.92
CA ILE A 101 -14.34 13.54 -5.23
C ILE A 101 -13.80 14.20 -6.49
N PHE A 102 -14.59 14.23 -7.57
CA PHE A 102 -14.19 14.88 -8.81
C PHE A 102 -13.91 16.38 -8.63
N SER A 103 -14.82 17.09 -7.97
CA SER A 103 -14.77 18.55 -7.85
C SER A 103 -13.73 19.03 -6.84
N ASN A 104 -13.66 18.42 -5.65
CA ASN A 104 -12.77 18.87 -4.58
C ASN A 104 -11.45 18.09 -4.54
N GLY A 105 -11.48 16.79 -4.85
CA GLY A 105 -10.27 15.95 -4.88
C GLY A 105 -9.46 16.12 -6.16
N PHE A 106 -10.15 16.09 -7.31
CA PHE A 106 -9.52 16.20 -8.63
C PHE A 106 -9.67 17.57 -9.28
N LEU A 107 -10.26 18.54 -8.57
CA LEU A 107 -10.34 19.95 -8.98
C LEU A 107 -11.10 20.15 -10.31
N ASN A 108 -12.14 19.36 -10.55
CA ASN A 108 -12.95 19.37 -11.78
C ASN A 108 -12.15 19.08 -13.06
N ARG A 109 -11.00 18.41 -12.95
CA ARG A 109 -10.12 18.13 -14.08
C ARG A 109 -10.59 16.93 -14.87
N LYS A 110 -11.26 17.17 -16.00
CA LYS A 110 -11.75 16.12 -16.90
C LYS A 110 -10.62 15.23 -17.44
N GLU A 111 -9.43 15.79 -17.62
CA GLU A 111 -8.25 15.07 -18.12
C GLU A 111 -7.74 14.02 -17.13
N SER A 112 -8.14 14.08 -15.85
CA SER A 112 -7.81 13.03 -14.88
C SER A 112 -8.53 11.72 -15.18
N GLY A 113 -9.64 11.74 -15.93
CA GLY A 113 -10.44 10.55 -16.25
C GLY A 113 -11.15 9.92 -15.05
N ILE A 114 -11.10 10.53 -13.86
CA ILE A 114 -11.88 10.07 -12.70
C ILE A 114 -13.38 10.34 -12.97
N PRO A 115 -14.29 9.42 -12.62
CA PRO A 115 -15.71 9.63 -12.86
C PRO A 115 -16.29 10.76 -12.00
N GLU A 116 -17.08 11.64 -12.62
CA GLU A 116 -17.93 12.63 -11.92
C GLU A 116 -19.24 12.00 -11.43
N SER A 117 -19.67 10.89 -12.05
CA SER A 117 -20.88 10.14 -11.74
C SER A 117 -20.71 8.67 -12.12
N PHE A 118 -21.49 7.79 -11.51
CA PHE A 118 -21.51 6.36 -11.86
C PHE A 118 -22.80 6.03 -12.63
N ARG A 119 -22.65 5.38 -13.78
CA ARG A 119 -23.76 4.93 -14.63
C ARG A 119 -23.96 3.44 -14.59
N THR A 120 -22.90 2.68 -14.28
CA THR A 120 -22.98 1.22 -14.25
C THR A 120 -22.44 0.64 -12.96
N VAL A 121 -22.93 -0.54 -12.62
CA VAL A 121 -22.41 -1.40 -11.55
C VAL A 121 -20.92 -1.68 -11.78
N HIS A 122 -20.51 -1.86 -13.06
CA HIS A 122 -19.13 -2.10 -13.42
C HIS A 122 -18.19 -0.92 -13.08
N GLU A 123 -18.60 0.30 -13.38
CA GLU A 123 -17.85 1.52 -13.04
C GLU A 123 -17.68 1.65 -11.53
N LEU A 124 -18.75 1.41 -10.76
CA LEU A 124 -18.72 1.46 -9.30
C LEU A 124 -17.76 0.41 -8.71
N ILE A 125 -17.81 -0.83 -9.23
CA ILE A 125 -16.88 -1.90 -8.83
C ILE A 125 -15.43 -1.48 -9.10
N LYS A 126 -15.13 -0.97 -10.30
CA LYS A 126 -13.78 -0.54 -10.67
C LYS A 126 -13.29 0.56 -9.72
N PHE A 127 -14.15 1.55 -9.43
CA PHE A 127 -13.80 2.68 -8.57
C PHE A 127 -13.52 2.25 -7.14
N LEU A 128 -14.40 1.45 -6.54
CA LEU A 128 -14.23 0.97 -5.17
C LEU A 128 -13.06 0.02 -5.03
N THR A 129 -12.77 -0.79 -6.06
CA THR A 129 -11.54 -1.59 -6.12
C THR A 129 -10.31 -0.70 -6.04
N MET A 130 -10.27 0.37 -6.84
CA MET A 130 -9.17 1.34 -6.82
C MET A 130 -9.02 2.00 -5.44
N VAL A 131 -10.11 2.43 -4.82
CA VAL A 131 -10.08 3.07 -3.49
C VAL A 131 -9.52 2.11 -2.43
N LEU A 132 -10.08 0.90 -2.34
CA LEU A 132 -9.64 -0.09 -1.36
C LEU A 132 -8.18 -0.50 -1.60
N TYR A 133 -7.77 -0.71 -2.85
CA TYR A 133 -6.38 -1.04 -3.19
C TYR A 133 -5.43 0.10 -2.81
N THR A 134 -5.79 1.34 -3.12
CA THR A 134 -4.97 2.53 -2.84
C THR A 134 -4.74 2.72 -1.34
N CYS A 135 -5.80 2.62 -0.55
CA CYS A 135 -5.76 2.83 0.90
C CYS A 135 -5.10 1.67 1.68
N SER A 136 -4.85 0.53 1.04
CA SER A 136 -4.32 -0.66 1.69
C SER A 136 -3.00 -1.11 1.04
N VAL A 137 -3.08 -1.89 -0.03
CA VAL A 137 -1.95 -2.53 -0.69
C VAL A 137 -0.98 -1.50 -1.25
N GLN A 138 -1.47 -0.48 -1.96
CA GLN A 138 -0.59 0.51 -2.56
C GLN A 138 0.14 1.32 -1.50
N HIS A 139 -0.57 1.82 -0.49
CA HIS A 139 0.02 2.52 0.65
C HIS A 139 1.11 1.66 1.29
N ASN A 140 0.83 0.39 1.59
CA ASN A 140 1.80 -0.48 2.23
C ASN A 140 3.02 -0.77 1.33
N ALA A 141 2.80 -0.98 0.04
CA ALA A 141 3.85 -1.29 -0.92
C ALA A 141 4.90 -0.17 -1.00
N VAL A 142 4.47 1.09 -0.90
CA VAL A 142 5.37 2.26 -0.96
C VAL A 142 5.82 2.77 0.41
N ASN A 143 5.14 2.37 1.50
CA ASN A 143 5.46 2.83 2.85
C ASN A 143 6.31 1.84 3.64
N GLY A 144 5.95 0.55 3.63
CA GLY A 144 6.52 -0.46 4.54
C GLY A 144 8.00 -0.75 4.34
N GLY A 145 8.54 -0.48 3.15
CA GLY A 145 9.96 -0.69 2.83
C GLY A 145 10.84 0.54 3.05
N GLN A 146 10.31 1.70 3.47
CA GLN A 146 11.11 2.93 3.51
C GLN A 146 12.37 2.77 4.37
N PHE A 147 12.27 2.19 5.56
CA PHE A 147 13.45 1.96 6.40
C PHE A 147 14.39 0.91 5.80
N ASP A 148 13.88 -0.20 5.27
CA ASP A 148 14.71 -1.26 4.69
C ASP A 148 15.61 -0.76 3.55
N PHE A 149 15.10 0.16 2.71
CA PHE A 149 15.85 0.74 1.60
C PHE A 149 16.63 2.01 2.00
N ALA A 150 16.09 2.86 2.87
CA ALA A 150 16.69 4.16 3.18
C ALA A 150 17.57 4.17 4.44
N ALA A 151 17.59 3.10 5.23
CA ALA A 151 18.45 3.00 6.42
C ALA A 151 19.94 3.14 6.07
N TRP A 152 20.34 2.61 4.91
CA TRP A 152 21.64 2.90 4.34
C TRP A 152 21.57 4.18 3.50
N MET A 153 21.87 5.32 4.12
CA MET A 153 21.69 6.65 3.51
C MET A 153 22.31 6.80 2.10
N PRO A 154 23.50 6.26 1.78
CA PRO A 154 24.03 6.35 0.41
C PRO A 154 23.13 5.74 -0.66
N ASN A 155 22.25 4.78 -0.31
CA ASN A 155 21.26 4.21 -1.23
C ASN A 155 20.08 5.15 -1.51
N ALA A 156 19.72 6.01 -0.55
CA ALA A 156 18.57 6.91 -0.64
C ALA A 156 18.82 8.24 0.09
N SER A 157 19.82 9.01 -0.36
CA SER A 157 20.16 10.28 0.28
C SER A 157 19.00 11.27 0.16
N PRO A 158 18.48 11.85 1.26
CA PRO A 158 17.33 12.74 1.22
C PRO A 158 17.63 14.10 0.57
N THR A 159 18.91 14.46 0.50
CA THR A 159 19.40 15.70 -0.10
C THR A 159 20.78 15.51 -0.69
N LEU A 160 21.13 16.37 -1.66
CA LEU A 160 22.48 16.52 -2.17
C LEU A 160 22.92 17.96 -1.92
N ARG A 161 24.17 18.13 -1.46
CA ARG A 161 24.76 19.42 -1.07
C ARG A 161 25.66 20.02 -2.13
N ARG A 162 25.86 19.31 -3.25
CA ARG A 162 26.63 19.74 -4.42
C ARG A 162 25.82 19.54 -5.70
N PRO A 163 26.09 20.34 -6.75
CA PRO A 163 25.49 20.11 -8.06
C PRO A 163 25.93 18.76 -8.63
N PRO A 164 25.16 18.16 -9.55
CA PRO A 164 25.61 17.02 -10.33
C PRO A 164 26.96 17.32 -11.03
N PRO A 165 27.88 16.35 -11.14
CA PRO A 165 29.13 16.52 -11.86
C PRO A 165 28.90 16.95 -13.32
N SER A 166 29.71 17.90 -13.81
CA SER A 166 29.59 18.43 -15.18
C SER A 166 30.46 17.71 -16.21
N PHE A 167 31.37 16.83 -15.79
CA PHE A 167 32.20 16.00 -16.66
C PHE A 167 32.58 14.68 -15.98
N VAL A 168 33.03 13.72 -16.77
CA VAL A 168 33.39 12.37 -16.32
C VAL A 168 34.85 12.30 -15.89
N GLY A 169 35.17 11.49 -14.87
CA GLY A 169 36.55 11.14 -14.50
C GLY A 169 37.21 12.05 -13.46
N GLY A 170 36.55 13.11 -13.00
CA GLY A 170 37.08 14.04 -11.98
C GLY A 170 36.56 13.84 -10.56
N THR A 171 35.60 12.94 -10.34
CA THR A 171 34.94 12.77 -9.03
C THR A 171 35.80 11.91 -8.10
N THR A 172 36.16 12.45 -6.94
CA THR A 172 36.86 11.72 -5.89
C THR A 172 35.87 11.14 -4.85
N GLN A 173 36.35 10.23 -3.99
CA GLN A 173 35.56 9.76 -2.85
C GLN A 173 35.15 10.90 -1.92
N GLN A 174 36.03 11.89 -1.73
CA GLN A 174 35.75 13.05 -0.90
C GLN A 174 34.59 13.87 -1.49
N ASP A 175 34.55 14.05 -2.81
CA ASP A 175 33.43 14.73 -3.47
C ASP A 175 32.10 14.05 -3.22
N ILE A 176 32.06 12.71 -3.20
CA ILE A 176 30.84 11.94 -2.89
C ILE A 176 30.39 12.20 -1.46
N LEU A 177 31.31 12.11 -0.49
CA LEU A 177 31.00 12.34 0.93
C LEU A 177 30.53 13.77 1.22
N GLU A 178 31.08 14.73 0.49
CA GLU A 178 30.68 16.14 0.57
C GLU A 178 29.34 16.40 -0.14
N SER A 179 29.00 15.59 -1.14
CA SER A 179 27.74 15.71 -1.91
C SER A 179 26.54 15.12 -1.18
N ILE A 180 26.68 13.97 -0.50
CA ILE A 180 25.56 13.33 0.20
C ILE A 180 25.11 14.11 1.44
N ALA A 181 23.97 13.71 2.01
CA ALA A 181 23.37 14.37 3.18
C ALA A 181 24.33 14.47 4.37
N ASP A 182 24.29 15.60 5.09
CA ASP A 182 25.01 15.74 6.36
C ASP A 182 24.42 14.83 7.45
N VAL A 183 25.15 14.69 8.55
CA VAL A 183 24.74 13.83 9.68
C VAL A 183 23.38 14.23 10.26
N GLY A 184 23.10 15.53 10.41
CA GLY A 184 21.84 16.01 10.98
C GLY A 184 20.65 15.71 10.06
N SER A 185 20.81 15.96 8.76
CA SER A 185 19.80 15.62 7.75
C SER A 185 19.56 14.12 7.70
N THR A 186 20.64 13.32 7.74
CA THR A 186 20.60 11.86 7.77
C THR A 186 19.82 11.34 8.97
N VAL A 187 20.20 11.72 10.20
CA VAL A 187 19.56 11.23 11.43
C VAL A 187 18.07 11.59 11.47
N ARG A 188 17.70 12.82 11.10
CA ARG A 188 16.28 13.24 11.06
C ARG A 188 15.47 12.43 10.07
N THR A 189 15.99 12.19 8.87
CA THR A 189 15.31 11.38 7.85
C THR A 189 15.21 9.94 8.30
N LEU A 190 16.29 9.35 8.84
CA LEU A 190 16.30 7.99 9.37
C LEU A 190 15.26 7.79 10.47
N ALA A 191 15.16 8.72 11.42
CA ALA A 191 14.13 8.68 12.45
C ALA A 191 12.71 8.73 11.84
N ALA A 192 12.49 9.57 10.84
CA ALA A 192 11.19 9.68 10.16
C ALA A 192 10.83 8.38 9.42
N VAL A 193 11.70 7.86 8.57
CA VAL A 193 11.41 6.63 7.81
C VAL A 193 11.32 5.40 8.71
N TRP A 194 12.04 5.36 9.82
CA TRP A 194 11.87 4.32 10.84
C TRP A 194 10.48 4.37 11.49
N LEU A 195 10.02 5.55 11.89
CA LEU A 195 8.68 5.72 12.47
C LEU A 195 7.57 5.40 11.47
N LEU A 196 7.71 5.85 10.21
CA LEU A 196 6.71 5.66 9.17
C LEU A 196 6.63 4.21 8.68
N SER A 197 7.71 3.45 8.72
CA SER A 197 7.74 2.04 8.27
C SER A 197 7.19 1.07 9.32
N ARG A 198 6.92 1.53 10.54
CA ARG A 198 6.44 0.67 11.62
C ARG A 198 4.92 0.68 11.71
N ASN A 199 4.38 -0.49 11.97
CA ASN A 199 3.01 -0.61 12.45
C ASN A 199 2.90 -0.01 13.87
N SER A 200 1.76 0.62 14.16
CA SER A 200 1.44 1.07 15.51
C SER A 200 1.28 -0.12 16.46
N ASP A 201 1.48 0.09 17.76
CA ASP A 201 1.45 -1.01 18.74
C ASP A 201 0.05 -1.65 18.86
N ASP A 202 -0.99 -0.92 18.48
CA ASP A 202 -2.38 -1.37 18.40
C ASP A 202 -2.74 -1.98 17.03
N PHE A 203 -1.86 -1.96 16.02
CA PHE A 203 -2.13 -2.52 14.69
C PHE A 203 -2.58 -3.99 14.75
N HIS A 204 -1.97 -4.78 15.64
CA HIS A 204 -2.33 -6.19 15.86
C HIS A 204 -3.61 -6.37 16.68
N LYS A 205 -3.98 -5.37 17.50
CA LYS A 205 -5.24 -5.36 18.24
C LYS A 205 -6.35 -4.93 17.32
N GLN A 206 -6.23 -3.87 16.53
CA GLN A 206 -7.31 -3.38 15.67
C GLN A 206 -7.68 -4.36 14.55
N TYR A 207 -6.72 -5.07 13.93
CA TYR A 207 -7.08 -6.13 12.98
C TYR A 207 -7.74 -7.36 13.64
N LYS A 208 -7.49 -7.63 14.94
CA LYS A 208 -8.19 -8.68 15.71
C LYS A 208 -9.47 -8.21 16.42
N MET A 209 -9.58 -6.92 16.74
CA MET A 209 -10.71 -6.31 17.46
C MET A 209 -11.76 -5.78 16.49
N HIS A 210 -11.35 -5.27 15.32
CA HIS A 210 -12.24 -5.06 14.19
C HIS A 210 -12.50 -6.35 13.41
N CYS A 211 -11.82 -7.48 13.65
CA CYS A 211 -12.29 -8.79 13.14
C CYS A 211 -13.59 -9.29 13.80
N LYS A 212 -14.20 -8.53 14.71
CA LYS A 212 -15.61 -8.74 15.07
C LYS A 212 -16.58 -7.89 14.24
N GLU A 213 -16.13 -6.78 13.64
CA GLU A 213 -16.98 -5.81 12.93
C GLU A 213 -16.20 -5.03 11.86
N SER A 214 -15.42 -5.71 11.01
CA SER A 214 -14.81 -5.08 9.84
C SER A 214 -15.86 -5.04 8.74
N LEU A 215 -15.77 -4.10 7.80
CA LEU A 215 -16.62 -4.13 6.59
C LEU A 215 -16.60 -5.50 5.88
N GLY A 216 -15.54 -6.31 6.04
CA GLY A 216 -15.51 -7.70 5.57
C GLY A 216 -16.35 -8.65 6.43
N ASP A 217 -16.35 -8.49 7.76
CA ASP A 217 -17.09 -9.36 8.70
C ASP A 217 -18.58 -8.98 8.81
N ILE A 218 -18.92 -7.68 8.78
CA ILE A 218 -20.31 -7.21 8.71
C ILE A 218 -20.98 -7.75 7.44
N VAL A 219 -20.23 -7.78 6.34
CA VAL A 219 -20.66 -8.31 5.05
C VAL A 219 -20.70 -9.84 5.06
N LEU A 220 -19.65 -10.53 5.53
CA LEU A 220 -19.64 -12.00 5.61
C LEU A 220 -20.70 -12.55 6.58
N LEU A 221 -21.12 -11.76 7.57
CA LEU A 221 -22.22 -12.10 8.49
C LEU A 221 -23.60 -11.79 7.89
N GLN A 222 -23.73 -10.80 7.00
CA GLN A 222 -25.00 -10.40 6.36
C GLN A 222 -25.25 -11.04 4.97
N LEU A 223 -24.24 -11.64 4.35
CA LEU A 223 -24.40 -12.37 3.10
C LEU A 223 -25.22 -13.66 3.31
N PRO A 224 -26.23 -13.94 2.47
CA PRO A 224 -26.97 -15.20 2.52
C PRO A 224 -26.01 -16.38 2.32
N HIS A 225 -26.29 -17.51 2.99
CA HIS A 225 -25.38 -18.66 3.12
C HIS A 225 -24.78 -19.21 1.80
N ARG A 226 -25.39 -18.88 0.65
CA ARG A 226 -24.96 -19.25 -0.72
C ARG A 226 -23.85 -18.37 -1.32
N ALA A 227 -23.59 -17.18 -0.76
CA ALA A 227 -22.54 -16.26 -1.20
C ALA A 227 -21.28 -16.33 -0.32
N LYS A 228 -21.23 -17.26 0.64
CA LYS A 228 -20.05 -17.53 1.46
C LYS A 228 -19.13 -18.47 0.69
N PRO A 229 -17.82 -18.15 0.53
CA PRO A 229 -16.88 -19.08 -0.10
C PRO A 229 -16.80 -20.40 0.70
N PRO A 230 -16.56 -21.54 0.04
CA PRO A 230 -16.67 -22.87 0.64
C PRO A 230 -15.70 -23.19 1.79
N ASP A 231 -14.69 -22.34 2.06
CA ASP A 231 -13.72 -22.51 3.15
C ASP A 231 -13.82 -21.38 4.19
N THR A 232 -14.69 -21.52 5.18
CA THR A 232 -14.96 -20.52 6.23
C THR A 232 -13.92 -20.46 7.36
N HIS A 233 -12.67 -20.88 7.13
CA HIS A 233 -11.63 -20.87 8.18
C HIS A 233 -10.28 -20.24 7.81
N ALA A 234 -10.03 -19.92 6.54
CA ALA A 234 -8.87 -19.12 6.15
C ALA A 234 -9.39 -17.82 5.56
N SER A 235 -9.02 -16.68 6.16
CA SER A 235 -9.35 -15.41 5.52
C SER A 235 -8.67 -15.37 4.15
N VAL A 236 -9.31 -14.73 3.18
CA VAL A 236 -8.70 -14.44 1.87
C VAL A 236 -7.28 -13.85 2.02
N SER A 237 -7.07 -13.10 3.10
CA SER A 237 -5.77 -12.55 3.52
C SER A 237 -4.74 -13.62 3.92
N ASP A 238 -5.16 -14.71 4.58
CA ASP A 238 -4.27 -15.82 4.98
C ASP A 238 -3.80 -16.64 3.78
N THR A 239 -4.70 -16.93 2.84
CA THR A 239 -4.38 -17.70 1.62
C THR A 239 -3.40 -16.93 0.73
N LEU A 240 -3.64 -15.64 0.50
CA LEU A 240 -2.72 -14.77 -0.22
C LEU A 240 -1.37 -14.64 0.48
N SER A 241 -1.37 -14.51 1.82
CA SER A 241 -0.15 -14.41 2.60
C SER A 241 0.71 -15.67 2.52
N LEU A 242 0.11 -16.85 2.43
CA LEU A 242 0.81 -18.12 2.28
C LEU A 242 1.39 -18.28 0.87
N GLU A 243 0.66 -17.92 -0.17
CA GLU A 243 1.16 -17.95 -1.55
C GLU A 243 2.36 -17.03 -1.75
N VAL A 244 2.28 -15.77 -1.28
CA VAL A 244 3.37 -14.80 -1.36
C VAL A 244 4.62 -15.33 -0.64
N LYS A 245 4.44 -15.88 0.57
CA LYS A 245 5.56 -16.49 1.32
C LYS A 245 6.21 -17.66 0.58
N SER A 246 5.42 -18.50 -0.09
CA SER A 246 5.93 -19.67 -0.81
C SER A 246 6.76 -19.27 -2.04
N ALA A 247 6.30 -18.27 -2.80
CA ALA A 247 6.95 -17.80 -4.02
C ALA A 247 8.27 -17.07 -3.74
N GLN A 248 8.39 -16.44 -2.57
CA GLN A 248 9.55 -15.62 -2.19
C GLN A 248 10.61 -16.36 -1.37
N CYS A 249 10.32 -17.58 -0.89
CA CYS A 249 11.24 -18.40 -0.10
C CYS A 249 12.61 -18.68 -0.75
N PRO A 250 12.75 -18.85 -2.08
CA PRO A 250 14.07 -19.07 -2.68
C PRO A 250 14.85 -17.78 -2.97
N LEU A 251 14.30 -16.59 -2.69
CA LEU A 251 14.93 -15.32 -3.06
C LEU A 251 15.97 -14.90 -2.02
N ALA A 252 17.13 -14.44 -2.51
CA ALA A 252 18.17 -13.83 -1.67
C ALA A 252 17.70 -12.52 -1.02
N LEU A 253 16.73 -11.83 -1.64
CA LEU A 253 16.04 -10.68 -1.09
C LEU A 253 14.52 -10.86 -1.26
N VAL A 254 13.80 -10.91 -0.14
CA VAL A 254 12.36 -11.17 -0.09
C VAL A 254 11.59 -9.86 -0.23
N TYR A 255 10.61 -9.80 -1.14
CA TYR A 255 9.77 -8.61 -1.36
C TYR A 255 8.49 -8.64 -0.51
N ASN A 256 8.53 -8.14 0.73
CA ASN A 256 7.37 -8.25 1.65
C ASN A 256 6.42 -7.03 1.68
N THR A 257 6.64 -5.98 0.88
CA THR A 257 5.90 -4.71 1.07
C THR A 257 4.45 -4.77 0.61
N CYS A 258 4.07 -5.70 -0.28
CA CYS A 258 2.66 -5.98 -0.59
C CYS A 258 1.97 -6.89 0.45
N ASN A 259 2.73 -7.55 1.34
CA ASN A 259 2.19 -8.44 2.35
C ASN A 259 1.80 -7.66 3.62
N MET A 260 0.52 -7.28 3.71
CA MET A 260 -0.01 -6.51 4.84
C MET A 260 -0.01 -7.29 6.18
N LEU A 261 0.09 -8.62 6.16
CA LEU A 261 0.02 -9.46 7.37
C LEU A 261 1.38 -9.88 7.93
N ASN A 262 2.49 -9.67 7.20
CA ASN A 262 3.78 -10.25 7.58
C ASN A 262 4.95 -9.26 7.56
N GLN A 263 4.73 -8.05 8.09
CA GLN A 263 5.82 -7.18 8.50
C GLN A 263 6.27 -7.54 9.93
N ARG A 264 6.92 -8.70 10.08
CA ARG A 264 7.65 -8.98 11.33
C ARG A 264 8.90 -8.10 11.36
N SER A 265 9.11 -7.43 12.49
CA SER A 265 10.38 -6.81 12.83
C SER A 265 11.53 -7.80 12.56
N VAL A 266 12.52 -7.35 11.81
CA VAL A 266 13.76 -8.09 11.56
C VAL A 266 14.34 -8.50 12.92
N PRO A 267 14.46 -9.80 13.24
CA PRO A 267 15.14 -10.21 14.46
C PRO A 267 16.61 -9.84 14.33
N HIS A 268 17.17 -9.22 15.37
CA HIS A 268 18.62 -9.05 15.49
C HIS A 268 19.33 -10.38 15.21
N ARG A 269 20.30 -10.35 14.30
CA ARG A 269 21.12 -11.50 13.87
C ARG A 269 21.55 -12.34 15.07
N ARG A 270 21.18 -13.62 15.06
CA ARG A 270 21.99 -14.70 15.64
C ARG A 270 22.15 -15.79 14.60
N GLY A 271 23.36 -15.92 14.07
CA GLY A 271 24.00 -17.14 13.54
C GLY A 271 23.36 -17.87 12.33
N PRO A 272 24.16 -18.39 11.39
CA PRO A 272 23.66 -19.13 10.24
C PRO A 272 23.41 -20.60 10.61
N ALA A 273 22.21 -20.94 11.09
CA ALA A 273 21.69 -22.32 11.14
C ALA A 273 20.21 -22.39 11.54
N ALA A 274 19.29 -21.87 10.73
CA ALA A 274 17.85 -22.13 10.92
C ALA A 274 17.04 -21.94 9.62
N HIS A 275 17.47 -22.54 8.52
CA HIS A 275 16.63 -22.67 7.33
C HIS A 275 15.83 -23.99 7.41
N CYS A 276 14.53 -23.92 7.08
CA CYS A 276 13.64 -25.05 6.73
C CYS A 276 13.00 -25.93 7.84
N LYS A 277 12.32 -25.36 8.86
CA LYS A 277 11.32 -26.11 9.67
C LYS A 277 10.05 -25.33 10.07
N LEU A 278 9.45 -24.57 9.15
CA LEU A 278 8.19 -23.86 9.44
C LEU A 278 6.97 -24.31 8.61
N ALA A 279 7.14 -25.23 7.67
CA ALA A 279 6.03 -25.75 6.86
C ALA A 279 5.22 -26.88 7.56
N SER A 280 5.70 -27.46 8.68
CA SER A 280 5.06 -28.63 9.30
C SER A 280 4.20 -28.34 10.54
N GLN A 281 4.10 -27.08 10.99
CA GLN A 281 3.44 -26.75 12.27
C GLN A 281 1.98 -26.27 12.16
N TYR A 282 1.43 -26.11 10.94
CA TYR A 282 0.03 -25.67 10.75
C TYR A 282 -1.00 -26.80 10.61
N ARG A 283 -0.61 -28.08 10.78
CA ARG A 283 -1.55 -29.21 10.87
C ARG A 283 -1.46 -29.86 12.25
N LYS A 284 -2.14 -29.27 13.24
CA LYS A 284 -2.69 -29.94 14.44
C LYS A 284 -3.05 -28.87 15.50
N CYS A 285 -4.27 -28.35 15.44
CA CYS A 285 -4.97 -27.94 16.66
C CYS A 285 -6.35 -28.58 16.61
N HIS A 286 -6.49 -29.64 17.40
CA HIS A 286 -7.75 -30.32 17.66
C HIS A 286 -8.72 -29.39 18.40
N VAL A 287 -9.99 -29.55 18.06
CA VAL A 287 -11.17 -29.12 18.79
C VAL A 287 -11.03 -29.51 20.27
N THR A 288 -11.17 -28.54 21.19
CA THR A 288 -11.64 -28.85 22.55
C THR A 288 -12.44 -27.68 23.09
N SER A 289 -13.71 -27.99 23.37
CA SER A 289 -14.73 -27.15 23.99
C SER A 289 -14.30 -26.72 25.40
N VAL A 290 -14.51 -25.44 25.75
CA VAL A 290 -14.56 -25.01 27.16
C VAL A 290 -15.73 -24.05 27.35
N ARG A 291 -16.55 -24.41 28.35
CA ARG A 291 -17.83 -23.84 28.77
C ARG A 291 -17.73 -22.40 29.28
N VAL A 292 -18.80 -21.67 29.01
CA VAL A 292 -19.23 -20.46 29.72
C VAL A 292 -19.59 -20.82 31.17
N VAL A 293 -19.12 -20.03 32.14
CA VAL A 293 -19.78 -19.79 33.43
C VAL A 293 -19.57 -18.30 33.77
N PHE A 294 -20.66 -17.68 34.22
CA PHE A 294 -20.99 -16.26 34.43
C PHE A 294 -19.86 -15.28 34.76
#